data_AF-A0A965PQ66-F1
#
_entry.id   AF-A0A965PQ66-F1
#
_cell.length_a   1.000
_cell.length_b   1.000
_cell.length_c   1.000
_cell.angle_alpha   90.00
_cell.angle_beta   90.00
_cell.angle_gamma   90.00
#
_symmetry.space_group_name_H-M   'P 1'
#
loop_
_entity.id
_entity.type
_entity.pdbx_description
1 polymer ?
#
loop_
_entity_poly.entity_id
_entity_poly.type
_entity_poly.pdbx_seq_one_letter_code
_entity_poly.pdbx_strand_id
1 'polypeptide(L)' 'MGYIKAFIMDNQGAGWKSFDELTADELAELENAINTQESNIACVICFKPIPQGTGNTCDTHKGQQPNW' A
#
# COMPACT_ATOMS: atom_id res chain seq x y z
N MET A 1 20.00 4.75 2.77
CA MET A 1 19.43 4.31 1.48
C MET A 1 18.07 3.71 1.78
N GLY A 2 16.98 4.34 1.34
CA GLY A 2 15.63 4.01 1.79
C GLY A 2 15.19 2.63 1.31
N TYR A 3 14.69 1.79 2.22
CA TYR A 3 14.09 0.50 1.90
C TYR A 3 12.67 0.76 1.38
N ILE A 4 12.44 0.60 0.08
CA ILE A 4 11.11 0.67 -0.50
C ILE A 4 10.40 -0.66 -0.22
N LYS A 5 9.18 -0.59 0.34
CA LYS A 5 8.33 -1.75 0.63
C LYS A 5 6.96 -1.54 -0.02
N ALA A 6 6.39 -2.60 -0.56
CA ALA A 6 5.03 -2.61 -1.10
C ALA A 6 4.06 -3.13 -0.04
N PHE A 7 2.89 -2.49 0.07
CA PHE A 7 1.79 -3.01 0.88
C PHE A 7 0.88 -3.83 -0.02
N ILE A 8 0.86 -5.14 0.17
CA ILE A 8 0.10 -6.09 -0.64
C ILE A 8 -1.14 -6.51 0.14
N MET A 9 -2.27 -6.59 -0.56
CA MET A 9 -3.53 -7.11 -0.03
C MET A 9 -4.04 -8.21 -0.97
N ASP A 10 -4.21 -9.42 -0.45
CA ASP A 10 -4.72 -10.57 -1.18
C ASP A 10 -5.77 -11.34 -0.35
N ASN A 11 -6.20 -12.50 -0.85
CA ASN A 11 -7.19 -13.35 -0.16
C ASN A 11 -6.66 -14.00 1.13
N GLN A 12 -5.36 -13.91 1.41
CA GLN A 12 -4.70 -14.45 2.60
C GLN A 12 -4.42 -13.38 3.66
N GLY A 13 -4.51 -12.10 3.32
CA GLY A 13 -4.42 -10.99 4.27
C GLY A 13 -3.81 -9.73 3.67
N ALA A 14 -3.30 -8.86 4.55
CA ALA A 14 -2.63 -7.63 4.17
C ALA A 14 -1.27 -7.53 4.87
N GLY A 15 -0.22 -7.16 4.16
CA GLY A 15 1.14 -7.13 4.71
C GLY A 15 2.14 -6.32 3.89
N TRP A 16 3.26 -5.99 4.53
CA TRP A 16 4.39 -5.35 3.85
C TRP A 16 5.32 -6.40 3.27
N LYS A 17 5.57 -6.35 1.97
CA LYS A 17 6.60 -7.13 1.29
C LYS A 17 7.73 -6.22 0.82
N SER A 18 8.95 -6.74 0.90
CA SER A 18 10.12 -6.13 0.29
C SER A 18 10.11 -6.39 -1.22
N PHE A 19 10.74 -5.55 -2.03
CA PHE A 19 10.70 -5.67 -3.50
C PHE A 19 11.30 -7.00 -4.01
N ASP A 20 12.27 -7.53 -3.28
CA ASP A 20 12.89 -8.84 -3.51
C ASP A 20 11.99 -10.03 -3.17
N GLU A 21 10.89 -9.79 -2.45
CA GLU A 21 9.89 -10.80 -2.06
C GLU A 21 8.66 -10.78 -2.98
N LEU A 22 8.59 -9.85 -3.94
CA LEU A 22 7.50 -9.77 -4.90
C LEU A 22 7.67 -10.80 -6.02
N THR A 23 6.58 -11.44 -6.38
CA THR A 23 6.51 -12.27 -7.59
C THR A 23 6.59 -11.39 -8.85
N ALA A 24 6.88 -12.01 -10.00
CA ALA A 24 6.94 -11.29 -11.28
C ALA A 24 5.60 -10.60 -11.63
N ASP A 25 4.48 -11.23 -11.30
CA ASP A 25 3.15 -10.68 -11.54
C ASP A 25 2.87 -9.48 -10.61
N GLU A 26 3.17 -9.59 -9.31
CA GLU A 26 3.05 -8.46 -8.36
C GLU A 26 3.95 -7.29 -8.75
N LEU A 27 5.14 -7.57 -9.29
CA LEU A 27 6.06 -6.54 -9.78
C LEU A 27 5.49 -5.85 -11.04
N ALA A 28 4.94 -6.61 -11.98
CA ALA A 28 4.32 -6.07 -13.19
C ALA A 28 3.08 -5.20 -12.87
N GLU A 29 2.27 -5.62 -11.91
CA GLU A 29 1.13 -4.83 -11.41
C GLU A 29 1.60 -3.54 -10.75
N LEU A 30 2.68 -3.60 -9.95
CA LEU A 30 3.26 -2.43 -9.31
C LEU A 30 3.83 -1.45 -10.34
N GLU A 31 4.58 -1.94 -11.32
CA GLU A 31 5.11 -1.15 -12.43
C GLU A 31 3.98 -0.50 -13.22
N ASN A 32 2.92 -1.24 -13.53
CA ASN A 32 1.76 -0.71 -14.21
C ASN A 32 1.06 0.38 -13.38
N ALA A 33 0.83 0.15 -12.09
CA ALA A 33 0.20 1.12 -11.18
C ALA A 33 1.02 2.42 -11.04
N ILE A 34 2.35 2.32 -11.03
CA ILE A 34 3.25 3.49 -11.03
C ILE A 34 3.12 4.25 -12.35
N ASN A 35 3.11 3.53 -13.48
CA ASN A 35 3.11 4.13 -14.81
C ASN A 35 1.76 4.75 -15.19
N THR A 36 0.64 4.22 -14.68
CA THR A 36 -0.71 4.73 -15.00
C THR A 36 -1.18 5.84 -14.06
N GLN A 37 -0.45 6.13 -12.96
CA GLN A 37 -0.87 7.07 -11.90
C GLN A 37 -2.24 6.74 -11.26
N GLU A 38 -2.84 5.58 -11.55
CA GLU A 38 -4.12 5.15 -10.97
C GLU A 38 -3.95 4.51 -9.58
N SER A 39 -2.79 4.66 -8.95
CA SER A 39 -2.58 4.21 -7.57
C SER A 39 -3.35 5.12 -6.61
N ASN A 40 -4.60 4.78 -6.35
CA ASN A 40 -5.38 5.32 -5.25
C ASN A 40 -4.83 4.76 -3.94
N ILE A 41 -4.20 5.60 -3.13
CA ILE A 41 -3.81 5.22 -1.77
C ILE A 41 -5.07 5.19 -0.92
N ALA A 42 -5.27 4.12 -0.15
CA ALA A 42 -6.39 3.99 0.78
C ALA A 42 -5.91 3.93 2.24
N CYS A 43 -6.75 4.38 3.17
CA CYS A 43 -6.49 4.23 4.59
C CYS A 43 -6.54 2.75 4.99
N VAL A 44 -5.50 2.26 5.66
CA VAL A 44 -5.42 0.83 6.07
C VAL A 44 -6.42 0.41 7.15
N ILE A 45 -7.14 1.36 7.76
CA ILE A 45 -8.14 1.09 8.81
C ILE A 45 -9.56 1.12 8.26
N CYS A 46 -9.89 2.11 7.41
CA CYS A 46 -11.25 2.28 6.92
C CYS A 46 -11.41 2.18 5.41
N PHE A 47 -10.32 1.87 4.69
CA PHE A 47 -10.25 1.65 3.24
C PHE A 47 -10.78 2.81 2.39
N LYS A 48 -10.96 4.01 2.98
CA LYS A 48 -11.31 5.21 2.24
C LYS A 48 -10.08 5.71 1.45
N PRO A 49 -10.26 6.18 0.20
CA PRO A 49 -9.19 6.84 -0.54
C PRO A 49 -8.62 8.03 0.25
N ILE A 50 -7.31 8.19 0.23
CA ILE A 50 -6.59 9.30 0.86
C ILE A 50 -5.67 9.98 -0.17
N PRO A 51 -5.40 11.29 -0.01
CA PRO A 51 -4.47 11.98 -0.90
C PRO A 51 -3.08 11.33 -0.87
N GLN A 52 -2.36 11.44 -1.98
CA GLN A 52 -0.96 11.02 -2.02
C GLN A 52 -0.12 11.90 -1.07
N GLY A 53 0.85 11.29 -0.39
CA GLY A 53 1.70 11.97 0.60
C GLY A 53 1.13 12.06 2.02
N THR A 54 -0.11 11.62 2.27
CA THR A 54 -0.71 11.62 3.61
C THR A 54 -0.32 10.42 4.48
N GLY A 55 0.45 9.47 3.93
CA GLY A 55 0.85 8.22 4.58
C GLY A 55 -0.11 7.07 4.25
N ASN A 56 -0.34 6.17 5.22
CA ASN A 56 -1.22 4.99 5.08
C ASN A 56 -2.52 5.12 5.89
N THR A 57 -2.74 6.22 6.61
CA THR A 57 -3.92 6.48 7.44
C THR A 57 -4.59 7.79 7.00
N CYS A 58 -5.92 7.84 7.01
CA CYS A 58 -6.65 9.10 6.79
C CYS A 58 -6.52 10.01 8.01
N ASP A 59 -6.89 11.29 7.87
CA ASP A 59 -6.82 12.25 8.97
C ASP A 59 -7.58 11.80 10.22
N THR A 60 -8.67 11.06 10.05
CA THR A 60 -9.45 10.49 11.16
C THR A 60 -8.70 9.40 11.92
N HIS A 61 -7.88 8.60 11.24
CA HIS A 61 -7.18 7.46 11.81
C HIS A 61 -5.67 7.70 11.95
N LYS A 62 -5.23 8.96 11.81
CA LYS A 62 -3.83 9.34 11.92
C LYS A 62 -3.32 9.07 13.33
N GLY A 63 -2.26 8.28 13.44
CA GLY A 63 -1.70 7.85 14.73
C GLY A 63 -2.44 6.70 15.41
N GLN A 64 -3.47 6.13 14.76
CA GLN A 64 -4.07 4.88 15.19
C GLN A 64 -3.32 3.71 14.57
N GLN A 65 -3.11 2.66 15.37
CA GLN A 65 -2.60 1.41 14.83
C GLN A 65 -3.76 0.56 14.34
N PRO A 66 -3.62 -0.11 13.19
CA PRO A 66 -4.56 -1.14 12.80
C PRO A 66 -4.60 -2.23 13.88
N ASN A 67 -5.79 -2.63 14.27
CA ASN A 67 -6.06 -3.63 15.29
C ASN A 67 -6.33 -4.99 14.63
N TRP A 68 -5.32 -5.51 13.96
CA TRP A 68 -5.26 -6.88 13.43
C TRP A 68 -4.06 -7.63 14.00
#